data_AF-A0AAP8N669-F1
#
_entry.id   AF-A0AAP8N669-F1
#
_cell.length_a   1.000
_cell.length_b   1.000
_cell.length_c   1.000
_cell.angle_alpha   90.00
_cell.angle_beta   90.00
_cell.angle_gamma   90.00
#
_symmetry.space_group_name_H-M   'P 1'
#
loop_
_entity.id
_entity.type
_entity.pdbx_description
1 polymer ?
#
loop_
_entity_poly.entity_id
_entity_poly.type
_entity_poly.pdbx_seq_one_letter_code
_entity_poly.pdbx_strand_id
1 'polypeptide(L)' 'MALLQLERISAQYPGAAEPVLADISLSLGPRQLLVALGPSGSGKTSLLNL' A
#
# COMPACT_ATOMS: atom_id res chain seq x y z
N MET A 1 0.97 18.54 -7.83
CA MET A 1 2.15 18.10 -7.05
C MET A 1 1.65 17.15 -5.97
N ALA A 2 2.07 15.88 -6.00
CA ALA A 2 1.78 14.93 -4.94
C ALA A 2 2.86 15.06 -3.86
N LEU A 3 2.47 14.96 -2.59
CA LEU A 3 3.40 14.89 -1.46
C LEU A 3 3.96 13.46 -1.32
N LEU A 4 3.14 12.46 -1.64
CA LEU A 4 3.51 11.05 -1.65
C LEU A 4 3.00 10.42 -2.95
N GLN A 5 3.84 9.62 -3.60
CA GLN A 5 3.50 8.88 -4.80
C GLN A 5 4.09 7.48 -4.73
N LEU A 6 3.23 6.49 -4.92
CA LEU A 6 3.58 5.08 -5.02
C LEU A 6 3.20 4.61 -6.42
N GLU A 7 4.14 3.97 -7.12
CA GLU A 7 3.94 3.48 -8.49
C GLU A 7 4.24 1.99 -8.57
N ARG A 8 3.20 1.19 -8.82
CA ARG A 8 3.28 -0.25 -9.08
C ARG A 8 4.06 -1.02 -8.02
N ILE A 9 3.87 -0.65 -6.76
CA ILE A 9 4.60 -1.29 -5.65
C ILE A 9 4.03 -2.68 -5.41
N SER A 10 4.91 -3.64 -5.24
CA SER A 10 4.55 -4.98 -4.75
C SER A 10 5.44 -5.35 -3.58
N ALA A 11 4.89 -6.08 -2.62
CA ALA A 11 5.60 -6.51 -1.42
C ALA A 11 5.19 -7.94 -1.06
N GLN A 12 6.17 -8.74 -0.64
CA GLN A 12 5.97 -10.13 -0.26
C GLN A 12 6.85 -10.45 0.95
N TYR A 13 6.28 -11.14 1.94
CA TYR A 13 7.04 -11.64 3.07
C TYR A 13 7.79 -12.93 2.69
N PRO A 14 8.98 -13.18 3.26
CA PRO A 14 9.71 -14.43 3.02
C PRO A 14 8.84 -15.65 3.32
N GLY A 15 8.76 -16.58 2.37
CA GLY A 15 7.97 -17.82 2.51
C GLY A 15 6.47 -17.68 2.27
N ALA A 16 5.94 -16.48 2.00
CA ALA A 16 4.55 -16.32 1.57
C ALA A 16 4.37 -16.85 0.14
N ALA A 17 3.27 -17.57 -0.12
CA ALA A 17 2.96 -18.08 -1.47
C ALA A 17 2.59 -16.96 -2.45
N GLU A 18 1.97 -15.89 -1.94
CA GLU A 18 1.49 -14.74 -2.71
C GLU A 18 1.98 -13.43 -2.08
N PRO A 19 2.13 -12.36 -2.89
CA PRO A 19 2.49 -11.04 -2.37
C PRO A 19 1.37 -10.47 -1.48
N VAL A 20 1.75 -9.78 -0.40
CA VAL A 20 0.82 -9.07 0.49
C VAL A 20 0.31 -7.77 -0.15
N LEU A 21 1.11 -7.17 -1.04
CA LEU A 21 0.73 -6.03 -1.89
C LEU A 21 1.07 -6.39 -3.33
N ALA A 22 0.12 -6.24 -4.25
CA ALA A 22 0.32 -6.53 -5.66
C ALA A 22 -0.04 -5.30 -6.50
N ASP A 23 0.95 -4.78 -7.22
CA ASP A 23 0.81 -3.68 -8.19
C ASP A 23 0.02 -2.46 -7.68
N ILE A 24 0.34 -2.00 -6.47
CA ILE A 24 -0.35 -0.88 -5.85
C ILE A 24 0.19 0.45 -6.40
N SER A 25 -0.70 1.30 -6.89
CA SER A 25 -0.39 2.68 -7.26
C SER A 25 -1.32 3.65 -6.54
N LEU A 26 -0.76 4.65 -5.86
CA LEU A 26 -1.54 5.71 -5.20
C LEU A 26 -0.76 7.02 -5.15
N SER A 27 -1.48 8.13 -5.09
CA SER A 27 -0.91 9.46 -4.91
C SER A 27 -1.66 10.18 -3.81
N LEU A 28 -0.93 10.84 -2.91
CA LEU A 28 -1.50 11.70 -1.88
C LEU A 28 -1.01 13.13 -2.09
N GLY A 29 -1.96 14.03 -2.31
CA GLY A 29 -1.70 15.46 -2.43
C GLY A 29 -1.55 16.15 -1.07
N PRO A 30 -1.04 17.40 -1.07
CA PRO A 30 -1.01 18.23 0.13
C PRO A 30 -2.41 18.38 0.75
N ARG A 31 -2.50 18.31 2.08
CA ARG A 31 -3.74 18.49 2.85
C ARG A 31 -4.84 17.46 2.53
N GLN A 32 -4.49 16.32 1.94
CA GLN A 32 -5.42 15.21 1.74
C GLN A 32 -5.30 14.16 2.85
N LEU A 33 -6.45 13.55 3.19
CA LEU A 33 -6.53 12.40 4.08
C LEU A 33 -6.89 11.17 3.25
N LEU A 34 -6.08 10.13 3.33
CA LEU A 34 -6.34 8.83 2.70
C LEU A 34 -6.50 7.77 3.79
N VAL A 35 -7.49 6.91 3.62
CA VAL A 35 -7.81 5.84 4.58
C VAL A 35 -7.73 4.50 3.86
N ALA A 36 -6.92 3.59 4.39
CA ALA A 36 -6.85 2.21 3.91
C ALA A 36 -7.91 1.35 4.62
N LEU A 37 -8.88 0.83 3.87
CA LEU A 37 -9.98 -0.01 4.38
C LEU A 37 -9.90 -1.42 3.80
N GLY A 38 -10.40 -2.40 4.56
CA GLY A 38 -10.47 -3.79 4.11
C GLY A 38 -10.46 -4.80 5.26
N PRO A 39 -10.77 -6.09 4.99
CA PRO A 39 -10.78 -7.16 5.99
C PRO A 39 -9.45 -7.34 6.73
N SER A 40 -9.46 -8.00 7.89
CA SER A 40 -8.21 -8.37 8.57
C SER A 40 -7.31 -9.21 7.65
N GLY A 41 -6.00 -8.97 7.66
CA GLY A 41 -5.04 -9.65 6.79
C GLY A 41 -4.93 -9.11 5.36
N SER A 42 -5.73 -8.11 4.95
CA SER A 42 -5.73 -7.56 3.58
C SER A 42 -4.50 -6.71 3.19
N GLY A 43 -3.41 -6.74 3.98
CA GLY A 43 -2.19 -5.98 3.67
C GLY A 43 -2.17 -4.50 4.07
N LYS A 44 -3.20 -3.96 4.76
CA LYS A 44 -3.25 -2.54 5.17
C LYS A 44 -2.02 -2.09 5.98
N THR A 45 -1.66 -2.86 7.02
CA THR A 45 -0.48 -2.54 7.84
C THR A 45 0.80 -2.62 7.03
N SER A 46 0.88 -3.58 6.10
CA SER A 46 2.01 -3.69 5.18
C SER A 46 2.11 -2.49 4.25
N LEU A 47 0.98 -1.97 3.74
CA LEU A 47 0.92 -0.75 2.91
C LEU A 47 1.39 0.50 3.68
N LEU A 48 1.01 0.62 4.94
CA LEU A 48 1.37 1.77 5.78
C LEU A 48 2.82 1.72 6.32
N ASN A 49 3.48 0.56 6.23
CA ASN A 49 4.86 0.35 6.66
C ASN A 49 5.87 0.30 5.50
N LEU A 50 5.43 0.54 4.25
CA LEU A 50 6.32 0.75 3.11
C LEU A 50 7.20 1.99 3.32
#